data_AF-A0A8J4DPD3-F1
#
_entry.id   AF-A0A8J4DPD3-F1
#
_cell.length_a   1.000
_cell.length_b   1.000
_cell.length_c   1.000
_cell.angle_alpha   90.00
_cell.angle_beta   90.00
_cell.angle_gamma   90.00
#
_symmetry.space_group_name_H-M   'P 1'
#
loop_
_entity.id
_entity.type
_entity.pdbx_description
1 polymer ?
#
loop_
_entity_poly.entity_id
_entity_poly.type
_entity_poly.pdbx_seq_one_letter_code
_entity_poly.pdbx_strand_id
1 'polypeptide(L)'
;MNSRVAAPGAATTPQPNLAYTCANKLVPSDRLPLSMFDRNLLGINEFGETVYCDVIYRNLLVAGEPGGGKSGLLNNIAAHAALSHNTRLVLFDAKLVELGPWRHCADEFVGFDVRNGTFDIEHGLDVLRRLLIVAKNRYTWLLHHRGRKIAREDALSIIVIIIDELAMFTTVFGTKAQREEFAELLRGLVALGRACGMPVIAATQRPSWDIIPASLRDLFGFRAAFRCTTLNSSDIILGQGWAQQGFNANDIRPTNQGEAFLIAEGGIPQRIKAAYLSDSEIYRIADYATWTRRHIAATSVAHAA
;
A
#
# COMPACT_ATOMS: atom_id res chain seq x y z
N MET A 1 -59.83 2.66 -43.30
CA MET A 1 -58.43 3.15 -43.21
C MET A 1 -57.97 2.91 -41.77
N ASN A 2 -57.15 1.89 -41.56
CA ASN A 2 -56.78 1.39 -40.23
C ASN A 2 -55.78 2.33 -39.52
N SER A 3 -56.23 2.98 -38.45
CA SER A 3 -55.38 3.62 -37.44
C SER A 3 -54.78 2.55 -36.53
N ARG A 4 -53.46 2.35 -36.59
CA ARG A 4 -52.74 1.47 -35.66
C ARG A 4 -52.53 2.18 -34.32
N VAL A 5 -53.05 1.56 -33.27
CA VAL A 5 -52.79 1.83 -31.85
C VAL A 5 -51.35 1.43 -31.53
N ALA A 6 -50.60 2.31 -30.86
CA ALA A 6 -49.26 2.05 -30.35
C ALA A 6 -49.33 1.27 -29.02
N ALA A 7 -48.49 0.24 -28.89
CA ALA A 7 -48.31 -0.54 -27.65
C ALA A 7 -47.32 0.17 -26.69
N PRO A 8 -47.44 -0.02 -25.36
CA PRO A 8 -46.65 0.70 -24.35
C PRO A 8 -45.25 0.10 -24.15
N GLY A 9 -44.37 0.93 -23.56
CA GLY A 9 -42.92 0.80 -23.52
C GLY A 9 -42.34 -0.50 -22.97
N ALA A 10 -41.33 -1.01 -23.67
CA ALA A 10 -40.40 -2.00 -23.16
C ALA A 10 -39.44 -1.33 -22.16
N ALA A 11 -39.39 -1.88 -20.94
CA ALA A 11 -38.45 -1.50 -19.91
C ALA A 11 -37.00 -1.65 -20.40
N THR A 12 -36.21 -0.59 -20.29
CA THR A 12 -34.77 -0.60 -20.55
C THR A 12 -34.05 -1.48 -19.54
N THR A 13 -33.50 -2.60 -20.01
CA THR A 13 -32.56 -3.46 -19.28
C THR A 13 -31.38 -2.62 -18.79
N PRO A 14 -30.93 -2.73 -17.52
CA PRO A 14 -29.74 -2.04 -17.05
C PRO A 14 -28.52 -2.59 -17.80
N GLN A 15 -27.82 -1.73 -18.54
CA GLN A 15 -26.58 -2.14 -19.21
C GLN A 15 -25.50 -2.46 -18.16
N PRO A 16 -24.73 -3.55 -18.34
CA PRO A 16 -23.68 -3.92 -17.40
C PRO A 16 -22.47 -2.97 -17.52
N ASN A 17 -22.04 -2.45 -16.38
CA ASN A 17 -20.70 -1.98 -16.00
C ASN A 17 -19.75 -1.56 -17.13
N LEU A 18 -19.88 -0.32 -17.58
CA LEU A 18 -18.87 0.37 -18.40
C LEU A 18 -18.12 1.37 -17.50
N ALA A 19 -16.78 1.31 -17.48
CA ALA A 19 -15.94 2.31 -16.82
C ALA A 19 -15.17 3.13 -17.85
N TYR A 20 -15.02 4.43 -17.58
CA TYR A 20 -14.32 5.37 -18.46
C TYR A 20 -12.82 5.38 -18.16
N THR A 21 -12.00 5.45 -19.22
CA THR A 21 -10.56 5.76 -19.12
C THR A 21 -10.29 7.11 -19.79
N CYS A 22 -9.14 7.72 -19.44
CA CYS A 22 -8.69 9.06 -19.84
C CYS A 22 -8.57 9.28 -21.37
N ALA A 23 -8.82 8.25 -22.18
CA ALA A 23 -8.84 8.30 -23.63
C ALA A 23 -10.20 7.82 -24.20
N ASN A 24 -11.33 8.29 -23.65
CA ASN A 24 -12.70 8.20 -24.21
C ASN A 24 -13.04 6.91 -25.00
N LYS A 25 -12.57 5.75 -24.55
CA LYS A 25 -12.92 4.45 -25.12
C LYS A 25 -13.56 3.63 -24.01
N LEU A 26 -14.81 3.26 -24.25
CA LEU A 26 -15.54 2.29 -23.46
C LEU A 26 -14.80 0.96 -23.54
N VAL A 27 -14.18 0.54 -22.43
CA VAL A 27 -13.58 -0.79 -22.32
C VAL A 27 -14.50 -1.63 -21.43
N PRO A 28 -14.84 -2.87 -21.83
CA PRO A 28 -15.55 -3.81 -20.95
C PRO A 28 -14.82 -3.93 -19.61
N SER A 29 -15.56 -3.98 -18.48
CA SER A 29 -15.00 -4.10 -17.12
C SER A 29 -13.92 -5.19 -16.98
N ASP A 30 -14.04 -6.24 -17.78
CA ASP A 30 -13.22 -7.45 -17.76
C ASP A 30 -11.84 -7.25 -18.44
N ARG A 31 -11.57 -6.04 -18.95
CA ARG A 31 -10.33 -5.66 -19.66
C ARG A 31 -9.67 -4.40 -19.09
N LEU A 32 -10.13 -3.89 -17.95
CA LEU A 32 -9.42 -2.80 -17.30
C LEU A 32 -8.06 -3.32 -16.82
N PRO A 33 -6.94 -2.62 -17.11
CA PRO A 33 -5.66 -2.98 -16.53
C PRO A 33 -5.77 -2.89 -15.00
N LEU A 34 -5.04 -3.76 -14.30
CA LEU A 34 -4.99 -3.79 -12.83
C LEU A 34 -4.87 -2.37 -12.27
N SER A 35 -5.59 -2.07 -11.19
CA SER A 35 -5.63 -0.74 -10.59
C SER A 35 -5.42 -0.81 -9.08
N MET A 36 -4.90 0.27 -8.49
CA MET A 36 -4.84 0.40 -7.03
C MET A 36 -6.22 0.51 -6.38
N PHE A 37 -7.26 0.87 -7.14
CA PHE A 37 -8.64 0.83 -6.67
C PHE A 37 -9.19 -0.60 -6.61
N ASP A 38 -8.49 -1.59 -7.16
CA ASP A 38 -8.85 -2.99 -7.00
C ASP A 38 -8.37 -3.52 -5.65
N ARG A 39 -9.09 -4.53 -5.15
CA ARG A 39 -8.77 -5.23 -3.91
C ARG A 39 -7.40 -5.92 -4.01
N ASN A 40 -6.54 -5.68 -3.03
CA ASN A 40 -5.22 -6.32 -2.95
C ASN A 40 -5.39 -7.66 -2.24
N LEU A 41 -4.97 -8.75 -2.88
CA LEU A 41 -4.98 -10.08 -2.26
C LEU A 41 -3.92 -10.13 -1.16
N LEU A 42 -4.35 -10.34 0.08
CA LEU A 42 -3.42 -10.54 1.20
C LEU A 42 -3.11 -12.01 1.43
N GLY A 43 -4.06 -12.91 1.19
CA GLY A 43 -3.89 -14.34 1.45
C GLY A 43 -5.21 -15.07 1.70
N ILE A 44 -5.20 -16.01 2.64
CA ILE A 44 -6.39 -16.80 3.04
C ILE A 44 -6.60 -16.76 4.55
N ASN A 45 -7.83 -16.95 5.01
CA ASN A 45 -8.16 -17.11 6.44
C ASN A 45 -8.08 -18.59 6.89
N GLU A 46 -8.38 -18.86 8.16
CA GLU A 46 -8.41 -20.21 8.73
C GLU A 46 -9.46 -21.15 8.11
N PHE A 47 -10.44 -20.59 7.39
CA PHE A 47 -11.48 -21.34 6.66
C PHE A 47 -11.12 -21.55 5.18
N GLY A 48 -9.95 -21.08 4.73
CA GLY A 48 -9.50 -21.18 3.34
C GLY A 48 -10.11 -20.13 2.41
N GLU A 49 -10.83 -19.14 2.94
CA GLU A 49 -11.42 -18.05 2.16
C GLU A 49 -10.37 -16.97 1.87
N THR A 50 -10.41 -16.42 0.66
CA THR A 50 -9.50 -15.34 0.25
C THR A 50 -9.74 -14.05 1.03
N VAL A 51 -8.66 -13.48 1.54
CA VAL A 51 -8.65 -12.23 2.29
C VAL A 51 -8.08 -11.12 1.43
N TYR A 52 -8.85 -10.04 1.30
CA TYR A 52 -8.50 -8.87 0.51
C TYR A 52 -8.38 -7.61 1.37
N CYS A 53 -7.63 -6.64 0.87
CA CYS A 53 -7.47 -5.33 1.48
C CYS A 53 -7.61 -4.20 0.46
N ASP A 54 -8.41 -3.19 0.80
CA ASP A 54 -8.57 -1.96 0.02
C ASP A 54 -7.52 -0.93 0.46
N VAL A 55 -6.24 -1.14 0.08
CA VAL A 55 -5.11 -0.30 0.53
C VAL A 55 -5.23 1.15 0.06
N ILE A 56 -5.89 1.41 -1.08
CA ILE A 56 -6.04 2.77 -1.63
C ILE A 56 -6.60 3.78 -0.62
N TYR A 57 -7.51 3.34 0.24
CA TYR A 57 -8.16 4.19 1.23
C TYR A 57 -7.78 3.82 2.65
N ARG A 58 -6.77 2.99 2.89
CA ARG A 58 -6.40 2.58 4.24
C ARG A 58 -4.91 2.28 4.29
N ASN A 59 -4.19 3.03 5.09
CA ASN A 59 -2.79 2.74 5.38
C ASN A 59 -2.68 1.38 6.08
N LEU A 60 -1.58 0.67 5.82
CA LEU A 60 -1.31 -0.64 6.40
C LEU A 60 -0.02 -0.62 7.24
N LEU A 61 -0.11 -1.03 8.50
CA LEU A 61 1.05 -1.30 9.34
C LEU A 61 1.31 -2.81 9.39
N VAL A 62 2.55 -3.23 9.13
CA VAL A 62 2.96 -4.64 9.15
C VAL A 62 4.10 -4.85 10.14
N ALA A 63 3.92 -5.66 11.16
CA ALA A 63 4.96 -5.82 12.17
C ALA A 63 5.02 -7.24 12.76
N GLY A 64 6.15 -7.56 13.38
CA GLY A 64 6.48 -8.90 13.86
C GLY A 64 7.99 -9.13 13.81
N GLU A 65 8.50 -10.26 14.24
CA GLU A 65 9.94 -10.54 14.28
C GLU A 65 10.55 -10.88 12.89
N PRO A 66 11.88 -10.87 12.71
CA PRO A 66 12.54 -11.34 11.49
C PRO A 66 12.15 -12.79 11.14
N GLY A 67 11.91 -13.07 9.86
CA GLY A 67 11.49 -14.41 9.40
C GLY A 67 10.01 -14.75 9.62
N GLY A 68 9.21 -13.83 10.21
CA GLY A 68 7.77 -14.05 10.42
C GLY A 68 6.91 -14.06 9.15
N GLY A 69 7.43 -13.61 8.00
CA GLY A 69 6.71 -13.56 6.73
C GLY A 69 6.17 -12.19 6.30
N LYS A 70 6.53 -11.12 7.02
CA LYS A 70 6.18 -9.72 6.68
C LYS A 70 6.56 -9.35 5.25
N SER A 71 7.76 -9.75 4.84
CA SER A 71 8.33 -9.40 3.55
C SER A 71 7.51 -9.97 2.39
N GLY A 72 6.91 -11.16 2.55
CA GLY A 72 6.01 -11.72 1.55
C GLY A 72 4.78 -10.83 1.33
N LEU A 73 4.17 -10.32 2.42
CA LEU A 73 3.04 -9.41 2.33
C LEU A 73 3.41 -8.08 1.65
N LEU A 74 4.57 -7.51 1.99
CA LEU A 74 5.08 -6.29 1.35
C LEU A 74 5.32 -6.50 -0.15
N ASN A 75 5.93 -7.63 -0.53
CA ASN A 75 6.19 -7.97 -1.92
C ASN A 75 4.89 -8.16 -2.73
N ASN A 76 3.83 -8.73 -2.14
CA ASN A 76 2.53 -8.83 -2.81
C ASN A 76 1.94 -7.45 -3.11
N ILE A 77 2.01 -6.53 -2.15
CA ILE A 77 1.50 -5.16 -2.31
C ILE A 77 2.35 -4.39 -3.32
N ALA A 78 3.69 -4.54 -3.25
CA ALA A 78 4.61 -3.96 -4.22
C ALA A 78 4.33 -4.47 -5.64
N ALA A 79 4.09 -5.78 -5.80
CA ALA A 79 3.72 -6.39 -7.08
C ALA A 79 2.40 -5.80 -7.63
N HIS A 80 1.36 -5.73 -6.79
CA HIS A 80 0.07 -5.13 -7.18
C HIS A 80 0.27 -3.68 -7.61
N ALA A 81 1.01 -2.89 -6.85
CA ALA A 81 1.26 -1.48 -7.13
C ALA A 81 2.11 -1.25 -8.38
N ALA A 82 3.16 -2.06 -8.59
CA ALA A 82 4.04 -1.97 -9.73
C ALA A 82 3.30 -2.29 -11.05
N LEU A 83 2.40 -3.28 -11.02
CA LEU A 83 1.57 -3.68 -12.15
C LEU A 83 0.34 -2.79 -12.37
N SER A 84 -0.05 -2.01 -11.35
CA SER A 84 -1.24 -1.16 -11.43
C SER A 84 -1.06 0.02 -12.40
N HIS A 85 -2.08 0.25 -13.22
CA HIS A 85 -2.17 1.37 -14.13
C HIS A 85 -2.31 2.71 -13.38
N ASN A 86 -1.69 3.76 -13.93
CA ASN A 86 -1.69 5.11 -13.37
C ASN A 86 -1.24 5.16 -11.89
N THR A 87 -0.28 4.31 -11.53
CA THR A 87 0.29 4.26 -10.17
C THR A 87 1.72 4.73 -10.20
N ARG A 88 2.13 5.50 -9.19
CA ARG A 88 3.49 5.90 -8.86
C ARG A 88 3.94 5.13 -7.62
N LEU A 89 5.16 4.62 -7.62
CA LEU A 89 5.67 3.77 -6.55
C LEU A 89 6.87 4.44 -5.87
N VAL A 90 6.75 4.70 -4.57
CA VAL A 90 7.81 5.27 -3.73
C VAL A 90 8.20 4.24 -2.67
N LEU A 91 9.46 3.80 -2.71
CA LEU A 91 9.96 2.72 -1.87
C LEU A 91 11.04 3.22 -0.91
N PHE A 92 10.96 2.78 0.34
CA PHE A 92 11.95 3.01 1.38
C PHE A 92 12.49 1.65 1.85
N ASP A 93 13.71 1.33 1.46
CA ASP A 93 14.40 0.10 1.85
C ASP A 93 15.88 0.40 2.13
N ALA A 94 16.17 0.45 3.42
CA ALA A 94 17.48 0.79 3.93
C ALA A 94 18.52 -0.33 3.74
N LYS A 95 18.10 -1.58 3.50
CA LYS A 95 19.00 -2.75 3.39
C LYS A 95 19.07 -3.34 1.99
N LEU A 96 18.19 -2.92 1.07
CA LEU A 96 18.09 -3.42 -0.30
C LEU A 96 17.76 -4.91 -0.39
N VAL A 97 17.09 -5.46 0.62
CA VAL A 97 16.76 -6.89 0.66
C VAL A 97 15.33 -7.10 0.18
N GLU A 98 14.37 -6.42 0.82
CA GLU A 98 12.96 -6.76 0.67
C GLU A 98 12.31 -6.03 -0.51
N LEU A 99 12.69 -4.76 -0.75
CA LEU A 99 12.17 -3.96 -1.85
C LEU A 99 13.19 -3.75 -2.97
N GLY A 100 14.42 -4.20 -2.79
CA GLY A 100 15.50 -4.14 -3.78
C GLY A 100 15.11 -4.59 -5.19
N PRO A 101 14.41 -5.74 -5.38
CA PRO A 101 13.97 -6.19 -6.70
C PRO A 101 13.10 -5.18 -7.45
N TRP A 102 12.32 -4.36 -6.73
CA TRP A 102 11.39 -3.39 -7.32
C TRP A 102 12.03 -2.05 -7.67
N ARG A 103 13.32 -1.85 -7.34
CA ARG A 103 14.02 -0.57 -7.50
C ARG A 103 13.91 0.03 -8.90
N HIS A 104 13.95 -0.80 -9.94
CA HIS A 104 13.92 -0.32 -11.33
C HIS A 104 12.54 0.08 -11.84
N CYS A 105 11.47 -0.36 -11.17
CA CYS A 105 10.09 0.03 -11.50
C CYS A 105 9.56 1.15 -10.59
N ALA A 106 10.29 1.49 -9.52
CA ALA A 106 9.95 2.57 -8.60
C ALA A 106 10.18 3.95 -9.25
N ASP A 107 9.28 4.89 -8.95
CA ASP A 107 9.42 6.30 -9.35
C ASP A 107 10.41 7.03 -8.43
N GLU A 108 10.55 6.56 -7.19
CA GLU A 108 11.52 7.05 -6.23
C GLU A 108 11.91 5.90 -5.29
N PHE A 109 13.21 5.75 -5.02
CA PHE A 109 13.74 4.68 -4.18
C PHE A 109 14.73 5.27 -3.17
N VAL A 110 14.35 5.25 -1.89
CA VAL A 110 15.17 5.68 -0.77
C VAL A 110 15.80 4.45 -0.15
N GLY A 111 17.13 4.37 -0.20
CA GLY A 111 17.84 3.22 0.32
C GLY A 111 19.34 3.40 0.30
N PHE A 112 20.05 2.32 0.57
CA PHE A 112 21.51 2.34 0.60
C PHE A 112 22.09 2.69 -0.78
N ASP A 113 23.03 3.64 -0.81
CA ASP A 113 23.80 3.91 -2.02
C ASP A 113 24.91 2.87 -2.14
N VAL A 114 24.68 1.90 -3.02
CA VAL A 114 25.63 0.81 -3.30
C VAL A 114 26.96 1.35 -3.84
N ARG A 115 26.97 2.51 -4.52
CA ARG A 115 28.20 3.07 -5.11
C ARG A 115 29.09 3.68 -4.04
N ASN A 116 28.49 4.38 -3.07
CA ASN A 116 29.20 5.12 -2.05
C ASN A 116 29.30 4.39 -0.71
N GLY A 117 28.58 3.27 -0.55
CA GLY A 117 28.61 2.48 0.68
C GLY A 117 27.93 3.18 1.87
N THR A 118 27.06 4.14 1.62
CA THR A 118 26.43 4.97 2.65
C THR A 118 24.91 4.98 2.51
N PHE A 119 24.23 5.19 3.63
CA PHE A 119 22.82 5.50 3.67
C PHE A 119 22.65 6.99 4.00
N ASP A 120 21.95 7.72 3.13
CA ASP A 120 21.65 9.14 3.34
C ASP A 120 20.18 9.30 3.75
N ILE A 121 19.96 9.70 5.00
CA ILE A 121 18.62 9.96 5.53
C ILE A 121 18.00 11.24 4.93
N GLU A 122 18.82 12.21 4.50
CA GLU A 122 18.29 13.48 3.96
C GLU A 122 17.50 13.25 2.68
N HIS A 123 17.94 12.32 1.81
CA HIS A 123 17.16 11.93 0.65
C HIS A 123 15.76 11.44 1.05
N GLY A 124 15.67 10.63 2.12
CA GLY A 124 14.39 10.18 2.67
C GLY A 124 13.52 11.33 3.18
N LEU A 125 14.11 12.28 3.90
CA LEU A 125 13.41 13.48 4.39
C LEU A 125 12.89 14.34 3.24
N ASP A 126 13.71 14.59 2.22
CA ASP A 126 13.32 15.35 1.03
C ASP A 126 12.18 14.69 0.25
N VAL A 127 12.19 13.35 0.14
CA VAL A 127 11.07 12.59 -0.43
C VAL A 127 9.80 12.83 0.38
N LEU A 128 9.84 12.69 1.70
CA LEU A 128 8.66 12.90 2.55
C LEU A 128 8.14 14.34 2.50
N ARG A 129 9.03 15.35 2.52
CA ARG A 129 8.69 16.77 2.36
C ARG A 129 7.95 16.99 1.03
N ARG A 130 8.48 16.45 -0.07
CA ARG A 130 7.85 16.52 -1.41
C ARG A 130 6.48 15.84 -1.43
N LEU A 131 6.36 14.65 -0.84
CA LEU A 131 5.09 13.92 -0.79
C LEU A 131 4.02 14.68 0.01
N LEU A 132 4.37 15.34 1.11
CA LEU A 132 3.45 16.17 1.87
C LEU A 132 2.96 17.39 1.08
N ILE A 133 3.83 18.00 0.27
CA ILE A 133 3.41 19.07 -0.65
C ILE A 133 2.40 18.53 -1.66
N VAL A 134 2.66 17.36 -2.26
CA VAL A 134 1.72 16.71 -3.18
C VAL A 134 0.39 16.40 -2.49
N ALA A 135 0.41 15.86 -1.27
CA ALA A 135 -0.79 15.58 -0.50
C ALA A 135 -1.62 16.85 -0.27
N LYS A 136 -0.99 17.95 0.18
CA LYS A 136 -1.65 19.25 0.37
C LYS A 136 -2.28 19.76 -0.93
N ASN A 137 -1.56 19.70 -2.05
CA ASN A 137 -2.06 20.12 -3.36
C ASN A 137 -3.27 19.29 -3.81
N ARG A 138 -3.27 17.98 -3.56
CA ARG A 138 -4.40 17.09 -3.85
C ARG A 138 -5.62 17.38 -2.97
N TYR A 139 -5.44 17.78 -1.72
CA TYR A 139 -6.55 18.27 -0.89
C TYR A 139 -7.16 19.56 -1.45
N THR A 140 -6.33 20.51 -1.89
CA THR A 140 -6.82 21.71 -2.57
C THR A 140 -7.59 21.35 -3.84
N TRP A 141 -7.09 20.38 -4.63
CA TRP A 141 -7.80 19.87 -5.80
C TRP A 141 -9.16 19.27 -5.44
N LEU A 142 -9.23 18.41 -4.40
CA LEU A 142 -10.48 17.82 -3.91
C LEU A 142 -11.49 18.88 -3.47
N LEU A 143 -11.04 19.93 -2.78
CA LEU A 143 -11.89 21.05 -2.37
C LEU A 143 -12.53 21.74 -3.58
N HIS A 144 -11.76 22.03 -4.62
CA HIS A 144 -12.27 22.65 -5.85
C HIS A 144 -13.25 21.75 -6.61
N HIS A 145 -13.02 20.44 -6.62
CA HIS A 145 -13.88 19.46 -7.28
C HIS A 145 -15.03 18.96 -6.38
N ARG A 146 -15.16 19.51 -5.16
CA ARG A 146 -16.14 19.09 -4.14
C ARG A 146 -16.08 17.59 -3.81
N GLY A 147 -14.91 16.99 -3.99
CA GLY A 147 -14.62 15.60 -3.67
C GLY A 147 -14.19 15.43 -2.21
N ARG A 148 -14.53 14.29 -1.61
CA ARG A 148 -14.04 13.93 -0.27
C ARG A 148 -12.78 13.05 -0.30
N LYS A 149 -12.55 12.37 -1.41
CA LYS A 149 -11.43 11.47 -1.64
C LYS A 149 -11.21 11.33 -3.14
N ILE A 150 -9.98 11.01 -3.54
CA ILE A 150 -9.69 10.66 -4.93
C ILE A 150 -10.42 9.38 -5.29
N ALA A 151 -11.18 9.43 -6.36
CA ALA A 151 -11.94 8.33 -6.93
C ALA A 151 -11.27 7.84 -8.22
N ARG A 152 -11.74 6.69 -8.72
CA ARG A 152 -11.18 6.08 -9.95
C ARG A 152 -11.37 7.00 -11.16
N GLU A 153 -12.44 7.79 -11.16
CA GLU A 153 -12.86 8.66 -12.24
C GLU A 153 -12.04 9.96 -12.33
N ASP A 154 -11.32 10.33 -11.26
CA ASP A 154 -10.57 11.58 -11.18
C ASP A 154 -9.30 11.59 -12.07
N ALA A 155 -8.94 10.43 -12.65
CA ALA A 155 -7.77 10.22 -13.51
C ALA A 155 -6.42 10.65 -12.89
N LEU A 156 -6.38 10.95 -11.58
CA LEU A 156 -5.16 11.23 -10.84
C LEU A 156 -4.40 9.95 -10.54
N SER A 157 -3.07 10.03 -10.60
CA SER A 157 -2.23 8.90 -10.28
C SER A 157 -2.30 8.53 -8.80
N ILE A 158 -2.27 7.26 -8.48
CA ILE A 158 -2.14 6.81 -7.09
C ILE A 158 -0.67 6.75 -6.72
N ILE A 159 -0.27 7.31 -5.58
CA ILE A 159 1.12 7.26 -5.12
C ILE A 159 1.21 6.27 -3.94
N VAL A 160 1.71 5.07 -4.21
CA VAL A 160 1.86 4.05 -3.17
C VAL A 160 3.22 4.23 -2.51
N ILE A 161 3.21 4.43 -1.20
CA ILE A 161 4.43 4.58 -0.39
C ILE A 161 4.62 3.31 0.44
N ILE A 162 5.74 2.62 0.24
CA ILE A 162 6.07 1.40 0.99
C ILE A 162 7.37 1.61 1.75
N ILE A 163 7.34 1.37 3.06
CA ILE A 163 8.50 1.45 3.95
C ILE A 163 8.71 0.09 4.59
N ASP A 164 9.81 -0.59 4.28
CA ASP A 164 10.08 -1.96 4.76
C ASP A 164 10.44 -2.01 6.27
N GLU A 165 11.29 -1.10 6.72
CA GLU A 165 11.72 -1.06 8.12
C GLU A 165 11.75 0.37 8.65
N LEU A 166 10.64 0.77 9.27
CA LEU A 166 10.48 2.07 9.92
C LEU A 166 11.61 2.34 10.92
N ALA A 167 12.04 1.32 11.67
CA ALA A 167 13.06 1.48 12.70
C ALA A 167 14.39 1.99 12.13
N MET A 168 14.72 1.65 10.88
CA MET A 168 15.95 2.14 10.26
C MET A 168 15.94 3.67 10.15
N PHE A 169 14.80 4.26 9.85
CA PHE A 169 14.66 5.70 9.64
C PHE A 169 14.33 6.47 10.92
N THR A 170 13.66 5.85 11.89
CA THR A 170 13.25 6.52 13.14
C THR A 170 14.21 6.27 14.31
N THR A 171 15.07 5.25 14.24
CA THR A 171 15.97 4.90 15.36
C THR A 171 17.45 4.74 14.97
N VAL A 172 17.75 4.25 13.76
CA VAL A 172 19.12 3.85 13.40
C VAL A 172 19.88 4.93 12.65
N PHE A 173 19.34 5.41 11.53
CA PHE A 173 20.06 6.31 10.64
C PHE A 173 19.85 7.78 10.98
N GLY A 174 20.81 8.61 10.60
CA GLY A 174 20.75 10.06 10.84
C GLY A 174 21.00 10.48 12.27
N THR A 175 20.98 11.79 12.49
CA THR A 175 21.00 12.46 13.79
C THR A 175 19.63 12.35 14.47
N LYS A 176 19.58 12.64 15.78
CA LYS A 176 18.32 12.66 16.52
C LYS A 176 17.27 13.59 15.87
N ALA A 177 17.67 14.78 15.45
CA ALA A 177 16.78 15.75 14.81
C ALA A 177 16.19 15.22 13.50
N GLN A 178 17.01 14.60 12.65
CA GLN A 178 16.55 13.99 11.39
C GLN A 178 15.57 12.85 11.62
N ARG A 179 15.79 12.02 12.65
CA ARG A 179 14.89 10.91 13.00
C ARG A 179 13.54 11.40 13.53
N GLU A 180 13.56 12.45 14.35
CA GLU A 180 12.34 13.11 14.85
C GLU A 180 11.56 13.76 13.70
N GLU A 181 12.25 14.45 12.80
CA GLU A 181 11.63 15.02 11.59
C GLU A 181 11.03 13.93 10.70
N PHE A 182 11.74 12.82 10.46
CA PHE A 182 11.22 11.70 9.67
C PHE A 182 9.91 11.17 10.26
N ALA A 183 9.87 10.95 11.58
CA ALA A 183 8.67 10.49 12.27
C ALA A 183 7.52 11.49 12.15
N GLU A 184 7.79 12.79 12.26
CA GLU A 184 6.79 13.85 12.10
C GLU A 184 6.21 13.89 10.68
N LEU A 185 7.09 13.89 9.67
CA LEU A 185 6.69 13.92 8.26
C LEU A 185 5.90 12.67 7.88
N LEU A 186 6.35 11.49 8.31
CA LEU A 186 5.64 10.23 8.12
C LEU A 186 4.25 10.28 8.75
N ARG A 187 4.13 10.75 10.01
CA ARG A 187 2.84 10.89 10.69
C ARG A 187 1.89 11.80 9.91
N GLY A 188 2.39 12.93 9.40
CA GLY A 188 1.62 13.83 8.54
C GLY A 188 1.14 13.14 7.26
N LEU A 189 2.01 12.33 6.64
CA LEU A 189 1.69 11.61 5.41
C LEU A 189 0.65 10.52 5.63
N VAL A 190 0.78 9.73 6.71
CA VAL A 190 -0.22 8.70 7.07
C VAL A 190 -1.57 9.36 7.39
N ALA A 191 -1.57 10.50 8.09
CA ALA A 191 -2.80 11.22 8.41
C ALA A 191 -3.53 11.80 7.17
N LEU A 192 -2.79 12.29 6.17
CA LEU A 192 -3.34 12.94 4.98
C LEU A 192 -3.54 11.98 3.79
N GLY A 193 -2.72 10.93 3.69
CA GLY A 193 -2.55 10.13 2.47
C GLY A 193 -3.81 9.41 1.99
N ARG A 194 -4.67 8.98 2.92
CA ARG A 194 -5.88 8.18 2.65
C ARG A 194 -6.83 8.83 1.65
N ALA A 195 -7.16 10.10 1.83
CA ALA A 195 -8.15 10.77 0.98
C ALA A 195 -7.53 11.24 -0.35
N CYS A 196 -6.24 11.57 -0.36
CA CYS A 196 -5.55 12.08 -1.53
C CYS A 196 -4.90 10.99 -2.40
N GLY A 197 -5.31 9.72 -2.26
CA GLY A 197 -4.81 8.63 -3.10
C GLY A 197 -3.31 8.37 -2.93
N MET A 198 -2.81 8.52 -1.70
CA MET A 198 -1.41 8.32 -1.34
C MET A 198 -1.29 7.34 -0.15
N PRO A 199 -1.69 6.06 -0.30
CA PRO A 199 -1.67 5.13 0.81
C PRO A 199 -0.24 4.80 1.25
N VAL A 200 -0.06 4.72 2.56
CA VAL A 200 1.21 4.37 3.20
C VAL A 200 1.12 2.94 3.73
N ILE A 201 2.07 2.11 3.30
CA ILE A 201 2.31 0.77 3.83
C ILE A 201 3.64 0.84 4.55
N ALA A 202 3.63 0.58 5.85
CA ALA A 202 4.82 0.67 6.67
C ALA A 202 5.04 -0.63 7.44
N ALA A 203 6.28 -1.07 7.51
CA ALA A 203 6.64 -2.28 8.18
C ALA A 203 7.77 -2.09 9.19
N THR A 204 7.84 -3.00 10.16
CA THR A 204 8.97 -3.08 11.09
C THR A 204 9.14 -4.47 11.67
N GLN A 205 10.40 -4.84 11.89
CA GLN A 205 10.80 -6.06 12.60
C GLN A 205 10.87 -5.86 14.13
N ARG A 206 10.75 -4.61 14.59
CA ARG A 206 10.87 -4.20 15.99
C ARG A 206 9.57 -3.53 16.46
N PRO A 207 8.55 -4.32 16.85
CA PRO A 207 7.32 -3.77 17.39
C PRO A 207 7.55 -3.25 18.81
N SER A 208 7.94 -1.98 18.92
CA SER A 208 8.14 -1.24 20.17
C SER A 208 7.44 0.13 20.13
N TRP A 209 7.11 0.68 21.29
CA TRP A 209 6.37 1.95 21.40
C TRP A 209 7.15 3.17 20.90
N ASP A 210 8.48 3.12 20.95
CA ASP A 210 9.37 4.16 20.43
C ASP A 210 9.41 4.17 18.90
N ILE A 211 9.16 3.02 18.25
CA ILE A 211 9.10 2.90 16.79
C ILE A 211 7.67 3.11 16.28
N ILE A 212 6.69 2.55 16.98
CA ILE A 212 5.27 2.65 16.67
C ILE A 212 4.51 3.24 17.88
N PRO A 213 4.57 4.57 18.09
CA PRO A 213 3.73 5.21 19.08
C PRO A 213 2.23 4.96 18.80
N ALA A 214 1.40 4.91 19.85
CA ALA A 214 -0.05 4.74 19.71
C ALA A 214 -0.67 5.74 18.72
N SER A 215 -0.23 7.00 18.81
CA SER A 215 -0.68 8.10 17.95
C SER A 215 -0.35 7.92 16.46
N LEU A 216 0.68 7.14 16.14
CA LEU A 216 1.01 6.76 14.77
C LEU A 216 0.27 5.48 14.38
N ARG A 217 0.28 4.46 15.23
CA ARG A 217 -0.42 3.18 15.04
C ARG A 217 -1.89 3.37 14.67
N ASP A 218 -2.58 4.25 15.39
CA ASP A 218 -4.03 4.43 15.25
C ASP A 218 -4.41 5.15 13.95
N LEU A 219 -3.44 5.70 13.21
CA LEU A 219 -3.64 6.25 11.86
C LEU A 219 -3.62 5.16 10.76
N PHE A 220 -3.21 3.94 11.10
CA PHE A 220 -3.21 2.80 10.18
C PHE A 220 -4.56 2.06 10.23
N GLY A 221 -5.33 2.23 9.16
CA GLY A 221 -6.67 1.62 9.03
C GLY A 221 -6.65 0.10 8.91
N PHE A 222 -5.50 -0.49 8.57
CA PHE A 222 -5.22 -1.92 8.70
C PHE A 222 -3.90 -2.15 9.43
N ARG A 223 -3.86 -3.19 10.25
CA ARG A 223 -2.66 -3.58 10.98
C ARG A 223 -2.51 -5.10 10.94
N ALA A 224 -1.35 -5.59 10.54
CA ALA A 224 -1.03 -7.00 10.43
C ALA A 224 0.11 -7.35 11.40
N ALA A 225 -0.22 -8.12 12.42
CA ALA A 225 0.74 -8.65 13.39
C ALA A 225 1.15 -10.07 12.98
N PHE A 226 2.31 -10.18 12.35
CA PHE A 226 3.02 -11.44 12.15
C PHE A 226 3.64 -11.91 13.47
N ARG A 227 4.20 -13.13 13.46
CA ARG A 227 4.82 -13.74 14.64
C ARG A 227 5.60 -12.72 15.48
N CYS A 228 5.30 -12.65 16.77
CA CYS A 228 5.93 -11.74 17.72
C CYS A 228 6.66 -12.53 18.81
N THR A 229 7.71 -11.95 19.39
CA THR A 229 8.46 -12.58 20.49
C THR A 229 7.74 -12.47 21.84
N THR A 230 6.83 -11.50 22.00
CA THR A 230 6.09 -11.26 23.24
C THR A 230 4.63 -10.89 22.99
N LEU A 231 3.76 -11.09 24.00
CA LEU A 231 2.37 -10.62 23.98
C LEU A 231 2.28 -9.08 23.85
N ASN A 232 3.15 -8.35 24.54
CA ASN A 232 3.19 -6.89 24.47
C ASN A 232 3.53 -6.39 23.05
N SER A 233 4.46 -7.06 22.36
CA SER A 233 4.76 -6.78 20.96
C SER A 233 3.55 -6.98 20.04
N SER A 234 2.71 -7.99 20.31
CA SER A 234 1.46 -8.19 19.58
C SER A 234 0.49 -7.01 19.78
N ASP A 235 0.30 -6.56 21.01
CA ASP A 235 -0.61 -5.46 21.36
C ASP A 235 -0.12 -4.09 20.86
N ILE A 236 1.20 -3.88 20.78
CA ILE A 236 1.78 -2.69 20.14
C ILE A 236 1.29 -2.59 18.69
N ILE A 237 1.06 -3.71 18.00
CA ILE A 237 0.61 -3.73 16.61
C ILE A 237 -0.93 -3.70 16.55
N LEU A 238 -1.60 -4.67 17.19
CA LEU A 238 -3.06 -4.88 17.08
C LEU A 238 -3.88 -3.84 17.84
N GLY A 239 -3.32 -3.19 18.86
CA GLY A 239 -4.09 -2.44 19.85
C GLY A 239 -4.02 -3.13 21.21
N GLN A 240 -4.18 -2.33 22.27
CA GLN A 240 -4.11 -2.85 23.64
C GLN A 240 -5.25 -3.83 23.93
N GLY A 241 -4.93 -4.96 24.58
CA GLY A 241 -5.89 -5.91 25.12
C GLY A 241 -6.27 -7.06 24.19
N TRP A 242 -5.86 -7.04 22.91
CA TRP A 242 -6.19 -8.10 21.97
C TRP A 242 -5.47 -9.41 22.28
N ALA A 243 -4.20 -9.34 22.71
CA ALA A 243 -3.44 -10.52 23.07
C ALA A 243 -4.08 -11.29 24.24
N GLN A 244 -4.66 -10.59 25.22
CA GLN A 244 -5.36 -11.20 26.36
C GLN A 244 -6.71 -11.82 25.96
N GLN A 245 -7.32 -11.34 24.87
CA GLN A 245 -8.56 -11.87 24.31
C GLN A 245 -8.33 -13.05 23.36
N GLY A 246 -7.10 -13.57 23.26
CA GLY A 246 -6.74 -14.72 22.43
C GLY A 246 -6.27 -14.37 21.01
N PHE A 247 -6.19 -13.08 20.66
CA PHE A 247 -5.64 -12.61 19.39
C PHE A 247 -4.18 -12.19 19.59
N ASN A 248 -3.30 -13.18 19.79
CA ASN A 248 -1.90 -12.96 20.13
C ASN A 248 -0.96 -13.48 19.03
N ALA A 249 -0.23 -12.58 18.39
CA ALA A 249 0.77 -12.96 17.39
C ALA A 249 1.98 -13.71 17.99
N ASN A 250 2.08 -13.82 19.32
CA ASN A 250 3.12 -14.60 19.99
C ASN A 250 2.90 -16.12 19.88
N ASP A 251 1.64 -16.57 19.82
CA ASP A 251 1.30 -18.00 19.75
C ASP A 251 1.44 -18.56 18.33
N ILE A 252 1.69 -17.70 17.34
CA ILE A 252 2.06 -18.10 15.99
C ILE A 252 3.34 -18.91 16.05
N ARG A 253 3.28 -20.16 15.57
CA ARG A 253 4.43 -21.08 15.60
C ARG A 253 5.53 -20.58 14.65
N PRO A 254 6.82 -20.72 15.02
CA PRO A 254 7.94 -20.36 14.14
C PRO A 254 7.91 -21.07 12.78
N THR A 255 7.35 -22.30 12.76
CA THR A 255 7.22 -23.12 11.54
C THR A 255 6.09 -22.67 10.62
N ASN A 256 5.25 -21.70 11.03
CA ASN A 256 4.10 -21.24 10.27
C ASN A 256 4.32 -19.84 9.67
N GLN A 257 5.47 -19.61 9.06
CA GLN A 257 5.84 -18.33 8.45
C GLN A 257 4.76 -17.79 7.50
N GLY A 258 4.50 -16.48 7.53
CA GLY A 258 3.44 -15.87 6.75
C GLY A 258 2.08 -15.87 7.45
N GLU A 259 1.95 -16.51 8.61
CA GLU A 259 0.78 -16.37 9.46
C GLU A 259 0.79 -15.04 10.21
N ALA A 260 -0.38 -14.39 10.28
CA ALA A 260 -0.57 -13.11 10.95
C ALA A 260 -1.98 -12.95 11.51
N PHE A 261 -2.15 -12.03 12.46
CA PHE A 261 -3.44 -11.45 12.80
C PHE A 261 -3.62 -10.13 12.06
N LEU A 262 -4.68 -10.01 11.26
CA LEU A 262 -5.05 -8.81 10.55
C LEU A 262 -6.24 -8.15 11.25
N ILE A 263 -6.11 -6.88 11.59
CA ILE A 263 -7.21 -6.08 12.15
C ILE A 263 -7.48 -4.88 11.24
N ALA A 264 -8.75 -4.66 10.94
CA ALA A 264 -9.26 -3.42 10.36
C ALA A 264 -9.63 -2.43 11.47
N GLU A 265 -9.54 -1.13 11.20
CA GLU A 265 -10.02 -0.08 12.11
C GLU A 265 -11.44 -0.38 12.64
N GLY A 266 -11.59 -0.40 13.97
CA GLY A 266 -12.85 -0.71 14.65
C GLY A 266 -13.32 -2.17 14.59
N GLY A 267 -12.55 -3.05 13.94
CA GLY A 267 -12.86 -4.47 13.81
C GLY A 267 -12.24 -5.36 14.89
N ILE A 268 -12.42 -6.67 14.71
CA ILE A 268 -11.81 -7.72 15.53
C ILE A 268 -10.65 -8.33 14.70
N PRO A 269 -9.50 -8.68 15.30
CA PRO A 269 -8.44 -9.36 14.57
C PRO A 269 -8.91 -10.68 13.98
N GLN A 270 -8.51 -10.94 12.74
CA GLN A 270 -8.74 -12.19 12.03
C GLN A 270 -7.40 -12.86 11.77
N ARG A 271 -7.35 -14.19 11.89
CA ARG A 271 -6.16 -14.95 11.55
C ARG A 271 -6.05 -15.12 10.03
N ILE A 272 -4.87 -14.88 9.49
CA ILE A 272 -4.61 -14.99 8.05
C ILE A 272 -3.29 -15.69 7.78
N LYS A 273 -3.21 -16.34 6.62
CA LYS A 273 -1.98 -16.82 6.01
C LYS A 273 -1.72 -15.97 4.77
N ALA A 274 -0.68 -15.15 4.83
CA ALA A 274 -0.30 -14.25 3.74
C ALA A 274 0.03 -15.06 2.48
N ALA A 275 -0.40 -14.55 1.33
CA ALA A 275 0.04 -15.03 0.03
C ALA A 275 1.57 -14.89 -0.06
N TYR A 276 2.20 -15.77 -0.82
CA TYR A 276 3.65 -15.81 -0.95
C TYR A 276 4.01 -15.82 -2.42
N LEU A 277 4.94 -14.95 -2.79
CA LEU A 277 5.62 -14.96 -4.08
C LEU A 277 7.02 -15.47 -3.84
N SER A 278 7.48 -16.43 -4.64
CA SER A 278 8.88 -16.83 -4.62
C SER A 278 9.77 -15.72 -5.16
N ASP A 279 11.06 -15.75 -4.80
CA ASP A 279 12.03 -14.77 -5.32
C ASP A 279 12.03 -14.73 -6.86
N SER A 280 11.95 -15.90 -7.51
CA SER A 280 11.87 -16.00 -8.97
C SER A 280 10.61 -15.36 -9.55
N GLU A 281 9.46 -15.42 -8.86
CA GLU A 281 8.23 -14.73 -9.26
C GLU A 281 8.38 -13.23 -9.06
N ILE A 282 8.94 -12.80 -7.92
CA ILE A 282 9.22 -11.38 -7.61
C ILE A 282 10.06 -10.75 -8.72
N TYR A 283 11.21 -11.35 -9.05
CA TYR A 283 12.09 -10.82 -10.11
C TYR A 283 11.39 -10.78 -11.47
N ARG A 284 10.67 -11.85 -11.86
CA ARG A 284 9.92 -11.88 -13.13
C ARG A 284 8.86 -10.80 -13.21
N ILE A 285 8.12 -10.56 -12.12
CA ILE A 285 7.09 -9.54 -12.06
C ILE A 285 7.72 -8.14 -12.07
N ALA A 286 8.79 -7.92 -11.32
CA ALA A 286 9.51 -6.65 -11.27
C ALA A 286 10.12 -6.26 -12.63
N ASP A 287 10.72 -7.22 -13.34
CA ASP A 287 11.26 -7.02 -14.70
C ASP A 287 10.14 -6.67 -15.68
N TYR A 288 9.02 -7.41 -15.62
CA TYR A 288 7.86 -7.12 -16.45
C TYR A 288 7.28 -5.74 -16.16
N ALA A 289 7.13 -5.36 -14.88
CA ALA A 289 6.65 -4.04 -14.48
C ALA A 289 7.60 -2.92 -14.92
N THR A 290 8.91 -3.14 -14.82
CA THR A 290 9.93 -2.20 -15.32
C THR A 290 9.76 -1.99 -16.82
N TRP A 291 9.58 -3.08 -17.57
CA TRP A 291 9.33 -3.03 -19.01
C TRP A 291 8.05 -2.25 -19.32
N THR A 292 6.89 -2.60 -18.73
CA THR A 292 5.62 -1.94 -19.05
C THR A 292 5.61 -0.45 -18.69
N ARG A 293 6.15 -0.07 -17.53
CA ARG A 293 6.15 1.33 -17.04
C ARG A 293 7.03 2.25 -17.90
N ARG A 294 8.18 1.77 -18.41
CA ARG A 294 9.02 2.53 -19.36
C ARG A 294 8.30 2.81 -20.67
N HIS A 295 7.57 1.83 -21.20
CA HIS A 295 6.87 1.97 -22.47
C HIS A 295 5.68 2.93 -22.37
N ILE A 296 4.94 2.91 -21.25
CA ILE A 296 3.86 3.88 -20.99
C ILE A 296 4.40 5.31 -20.93
N ALA A 297 5.55 5.52 -20.27
CA ALA A 297 6.17 6.84 -20.21
C ALA A 297 6.56 7.34 -21.61
N ALA A 298 7.19 6.50 -22.45
CA ALA A 298 7.57 6.86 -23.82
C ALA A 298 6.37 7.22 -24.71
N THR A 299 5.26 6.49 -24.62
CA THR A 299 4.04 6.76 -25.41
C THR A 299 3.34 8.05 -24.96
N SER A 300 3.36 8.37 -23.66
CA SER A 300 2.73 9.60 -23.14
C SER A 300 3.43 10.87 -23.61
N VAL A 301 4.76 10.85 -23.76
CA VAL A 301 5.57 11.98 -24.27
C VAL A 301 5.33 12.19 -25.77
N ALA A 302 5.16 11.11 -26.55
CA ALA A 302 4.88 11.20 -27.98
C ALA A 302 3.48 11.75 -28.32
N HIS A 303 2.52 11.67 -27.40
CA HIS A 303 1.17 12.25 -27.55
C HIS A 303 1.04 13.68 -27.01
N ALA A 304 2.02 14.16 -26.25
CA ALA A 304 2.05 15.52 -25.69
C ALA A 304 2.91 16.49 -26.52
N ALA A 305 3.57 16.00 -27.57
CA ALA A 305 4.34 16.76 -28.57
C ALA A 305 3.53 16.88 -29.87
#